data_AF-A0A7W0PTB2-F1
#
_entry.id   AF-A0A7W0PTB2-F1
#
_cell.length_a   1.000
_cell.length_b   1.000
_cell.length_c   1.000
_cell.angle_alpha   90.00
_cell.angle_beta   90.00
_cell.angle_gamma   90.00
#
_symmetry.space_group_name_H-M   'P 1'
#
loop_
_entity.id
_entity.type
_entity.pdbx_description
1 polymer ?
#
loop_
_entity_poly.entity_id
_entity_poly.type
_entity_poly.pdbx_seq_one_letter_code
_entity_poly.pdbx_strand_id
1 'polypeptide(L)'
;MSVMPSTSGELGQARGIGFGILLFVVTFGLYGLYWVYKTHEEIRQHTGDGVGGVLGLVIYILIWPVNAFVIPSEIGRMYQRDGRASPVTGWTGLWLFPGFILIIPAIVWFVKVQGALNRYWESKAATRPAASPASA
;
A
#
# COMPACT_ATOMS: atom_id res chain seq x y z
N MET A 1 -27.96 21.99 10.41
CA MET A 1 -27.17 20.82 10.83
C MET A 1 -26.02 20.68 9.84
N SER A 2 -24.84 21.19 10.18
CA SER A 2 -23.64 21.12 9.35
C SER A 2 -23.10 19.70 9.42
N VAL A 3 -23.29 18.94 8.34
CA VAL A 3 -22.66 17.64 8.15
C VAL A 3 -21.15 17.94 8.04
N MET A 4 -20.39 17.67 9.09
CA MET A 4 -18.93 17.77 9.02
C MET A 4 -18.47 16.76 7.97
N PRO A 5 -17.72 17.18 6.93
CA PRO A 5 -17.12 16.21 6.04
C PRO A 5 -16.18 15.36 6.89
N SER A 6 -16.42 14.05 6.91
CA SER A 6 -15.52 13.07 7.49
C SER A 6 -14.24 13.03 6.66
N THR A 7 -13.39 14.04 6.79
CA THR A 7 -12.16 14.23 6.00
C THR A 7 -11.01 13.43 6.60
N SER A 8 -11.18 12.12 6.67
CA SER A 8 -10.10 11.16 6.84
C SER A 8 -10.52 9.96 6.01
N GLY A 9 -9.99 9.88 4.78
CA GLY A 9 -10.41 8.86 3.81
C GLY A 9 -10.32 7.46 4.38
N GLU A 10 -11.13 6.54 3.84
CA GLU A 10 -11.26 5.17 4.35
C GLU A 10 -9.89 4.54 4.60
N LEU A 11 -9.75 3.89 5.76
CA LEU A 11 -8.51 3.22 6.13
C LEU A 11 -8.38 1.96 5.27
N GLY A 12 -7.23 1.77 4.64
CA GLY A 12 -6.92 0.53 3.95
C GLY A 12 -6.87 -0.64 4.93
N GLN A 13 -7.13 -1.83 4.41
CA GLN A 13 -7.16 -3.03 5.24
C GLN A 13 -5.73 -3.54 5.48
N ALA A 14 -5.41 -3.86 6.73
CA ALA A 14 -4.19 -4.58 7.08
C ALA A 14 -4.19 -5.97 6.41
N ARG A 15 -3.12 -6.32 5.69
CA ARG A 15 -3.02 -7.56 4.90
C ARG A 15 -1.84 -8.40 5.38
N GLY A 16 -2.08 -9.70 5.53
CA GLY A 16 -1.02 -10.65 5.88
C GLY A 16 0.02 -10.78 4.78
N ILE A 17 1.28 -10.51 5.11
CA ILE A 17 2.41 -10.57 4.17
C ILE A 17 2.56 -11.98 3.57
N GLY A 18 2.50 -13.02 4.41
CA GLY A 18 2.59 -14.41 3.97
C GLY A 18 1.41 -14.85 3.09
N PHE A 19 0.20 -14.35 3.38
CA PHE A 19 -0.98 -14.63 2.56
C PHE A 19 -0.87 -13.97 1.18
N GLY A 20 -0.34 -12.75 1.11
CA GLY A 20 -0.08 -12.07 -0.15
C GLY A 20 0.94 -12.78 -1.03
N ILE A 21 2.02 -13.30 -0.45
CA ILE A 21 3.03 -14.09 -1.17
C ILE A 21 2.43 -15.42 -1.65
N LEU A 22 1.68 -16.12 -0.77
CA LEU A 22 1.03 -17.38 -1.13
C LEU A 22 0.08 -17.19 -2.31
N LEU A 23 -0.80 -16.19 -2.26
CA LEU A 23 -1.73 -15.89 -3.35
C LEU A 23 -0.98 -15.48 -4.62
N PHE A 24 0.11 -14.72 -4.52
CA PHE A 24 0.92 -14.38 -5.69
C PHE A 24 1.47 -15.63 -6.39
N VAL A 25 1.98 -16.60 -5.64
CA VAL A 25 2.50 -17.86 -6.19
C VAL A 25 1.36 -18.73 -6.74
N VAL A 26 0.27 -18.91 -5.98
CA VAL A 26 -0.88 -19.75 -6.38
C VAL A 26 -1.57 -19.21 -7.64
N THR A 27 -1.63 -17.89 -7.79
CA THR A 27 -2.29 -17.24 -8.94
C THR A 27 -1.34 -16.94 -10.10
N PHE A 28 -0.10 -17.45 -10.07
CA PHE A 28 0.95 -17.18 -11.07
C PHE A 28 1.14 -15.67 -11.36
N GLY A 29 1.02 -14.85 -10.32
CA GLY A 29 1.20 -13.40 -10.41
C GLY A 29 -0.07 -12.60 -10.74
N LEU A 30 -1.22 -13.22 -11.03
CA LEU A 30 -2.48 -12.49 -11.26
C LEU A 30 -2.93 -11.71 -10.02
N TYR A 31 -2.70 -12.25 -8.83
CA TYR A 31 -2.96 -11.54 -7.58
C TYR A 31 -2.13 -10.25 -7.46
N GLY A 32 -0.97 -10.17 -8.11
CA GLY A 32 -0.17 -8.95 -8.19
C GLY A 32 -0.94 -7.78 -8.80
N LEU A 33 -1.73 -8.02 -9.86
CA LEU A 33 -2.57 -6.99 -10.50
C LEU A 33 -3.63 -6.47 -9.53
N TYR A 34 -4.34 -7.38 -8.88
CA TYR A 34 -5.36 -7.04 -7.89
C TYR A 34 -4.76 -6.24 -6.73
N TRP A 35 -3.62 -6.70 -6.22
CA TRP A 35 -2.93 -6.07 -5.10
C TRP A 35 -2.48 -4.64 -5.45
N VAL A 36 -1.87 -4.43 -6.62
CA VAL A 36 -1.47 -3.11 -7.12
C VAL A 36 -2.67 -2.18 -7.21
N TYR A 37 -3.73 -2.60 -7.88
CA TYR A 37 -4.96 -1.81 -8.02
C TYR A 37 -5.51 -1.39 -6.66
N LYS A 38 -5.71 -2.36 -5.76
CA LYS A 38 -6.29 -2.10 -4.45
C LYS A 38 -5.40 -1.22 -3.58
N THR A 39 -4.08 -1.39 -3.63
CA THR A 39 -3.14 -0.56 -2.85
C THR A 39 -3.17 0.89 -3.34
N HIS A 40 -3.09 1.15 -4.64
CA HIS A 40 -3.17 2.52 -5.16
C HIS A 40 -4.54 3.16 -4.91
N GLU A 41 -5.61 2.38 -4.96
CA GLU A 41 -6.96 2.88 -4.69
C GLU A 41 -7.13 3.25 -3.21
N GLU A 42 -6.70 2.41 -2.27
CA GLU A 42 -6.72 2.73 -0.83
C GLU A 42 -5.86 3.96 -0.50
N ILE A 43 -4.67 4.07 -1.10
CA ILE A 43 -3.78 5.23 -0.91
C ILE A 43 -4.45 6.50 -1.43
N ARG A 44 -5.09 6.46 -2.61
CA ARG A 44 -5.81 7.60 -3.19
C ARG A 44 -7.03 7.97 -2.36
N GLN A 45 -7.82 7.00 -1.92
CA GLN A 45 -8.98 7.24 -1.08
C GLN A 45 -8.58 7.90 0.24
N HIS A 46 -7.46 7.49 0.83
CA HIS A 46 -6.98 8.04 2.09
C HIS A 46 -6.29 9.40 1.95
N THR A 47 -5.43 9.56 0.95
CA THR A 47 -4.58 10.76 0.78
C THR A 47 -5.28 11.85 -0.04
N GLY A 48 -6.28 11.51 -0.85
CA GLY A 48 -6.94 12.40 -1.81
C GLY A 48 -6.08 12.77 -3.03
N ASP A 49 -4.80 12.40 -3.01
CA ASP A 49 -3.75 12.90 -3.89
C ASP A 49 -2.71 11.78 -4.17
N GLY A 50 -3.20 10.68 -4.74
CA GLY A 50 -2.42 9.50 -5.14
C GLY A 50 -2.66 9.15 -6.61
N VAL A 51 -1.77 8.36 -7.22
CA VAL A 51 -1.84 7.93 -8.62
C VAL A 51 -3.20 7.31 -8.94
N GLY A 52 -3.80 6.60 -7.97
CA GLY A 52 -5.14 6.02 -8.07
C GLY A 52 -5.13 4.62 -8.67
N GLY A 53 -6.08 3.76 -8.25
CA GLY A 53 -6.10 2.34 -8.59
C GLY A 53 -6.01 2.08 -10.09
N VAL A 54 -6.79 2.82 -10.87
CA VAL A 54 -6.85 2.70 -12.33
C VAL A 54 -5.55 3.14 -13.00
N LEU A 55 -4.98 4.28 -12.60
CA LEU A 55 -3.73 4.77 -13.21
C LEU A 55 -2.55 3.88 -12.80
N GLY A 56 -2.52 3.38 -11.57
CA GLY A 56 -1.55 2.39 -11.10
C GLY A 56 -1.64 1.06 -11.84
N LEU A 57 -2.85 0.64 -12.23
CA LEU A 57 -3.07 -0.55 -13.06
C LEU A 57 -2.62 -0.34 -14.51
N VAL A 58 -2.89 0.83 -15.08
CA VAL A 58 -2.41 1.22 -16.42
C VAL A 58 -0.88 1.24 -16.45
N ILE A 59 -0.22 1.83 -15.44
CA ILE A 59 1.24 1.82 -15.31
C ILE A 59 1.76 0.38 -15.14
N TYR A 60 1.06 -0.48 -14.40
CA TYR A 60 1.45 -1.88 -14.25
C TYR A 60 1.47 -2.63 -15.58
N ILE A 61 0.47 -2.38 -16.44
CA ILE A 61 0.32 -3.07 -17.73
C ILE A 61 1.32 -2.54 -18.77
N LEU A 62 1.53 -1.22 -18.81
CA LEU A 62 2.39 -0.58 -19.80
C LEU A 62 3.87 -0.53 -19.40
N ILE A 63 4.14 -0.38 -18.10
CA ILE A 63 5.48 -0.17 -17.55
C ILE A 63 5.63 -0.94 -16.24
N TRP A 64 5.41 -2.25 -16.31
CA TRP A 64 5.49 -3.19 -15.19
C TRP A 64 6.66 -2.96 -14.20
N PRO A 65 7.91 -2.66 -14.64
CA PRO A 65 9.03 -2.40 -13.72
C PRO A 65 8.89 -1.12 -12.91
N VAL A 66 8.18 -0.11 -13.42
CA VAL A 66 8.06 1.20 -12.78
C VAL A 66 7.22 1.12 -11.51
N ASN A 67 6.24 0.21 -11.43
CA ASN A 67 5.44 0.04 -10.21
C ASN A 67 6.25 -0.41 -8.99
N ALA A 68 7.39 -1.07 -9.21
CA ALA A 68 8.34 -1.38 -8.14
C ALA A 68 8.83 -0.12 -7.40
N PHE A 69 8.90 1.02 -8.10
CA PHE A 69 9.35 2.30 -7.58
C PHE A 69 8.19 3.19 -7.14
N VAL A 70 7.07 3.16 -7.86
CA VAL A 70 5.90 4.00 -7.58
C VAL A 70 5.28 3.67 -6.23
N ILE A 71 4.98 2.40 -5.95
CA ILE A 71 4.29 2.01 -4.70
C ILE A 71 5.08 2.41 -3.44
N PRO A 72 6.39 2.10 -3.31
CA PRO A 72 7.18 2.56 -2.17
C PRO A 72 7.27 4.09 -2.08
N SER A 73 7.28 4.79 -3.22
CA SER A 73 7.31 6.26 -3.24
C SER A 73 6.01 6.88 -2.72
N GLU A 74 4.86 6.27 -3.03
CA GLU A 74 3.56 6.71 -2.52
C GLU A 74 3.45 6.49 -1.02
N ILE A 75 3.83 5.29 -0.54
CA ILE A 75 3.85 4.99 0.90
C ILE A 75 4.80 5.97 1.62
N GLY A 76 5.96 6.24 1.02
CA GLY A 76 6.91 7.22 1.57
C GLY A 76 6.32 8.62 1.69
N ARG A 77 5.57 9.07 0.68
CA ARG A 77 4.84 10.35 0.72
C ARG A 77 3.75 10.36 1.79
N MET A 78 3.02 9.26 2.00
CA MET A 78 2.03 9.16 3.08
C MET A 78 2.68 9.32 4.46
N TYR A 79 3.80 8.64 4.71
CA TYR A 79 4.55 8.78 5.96
C TYR A 79 5.08 10.20 6.17
N GLN A 80 5.62 10.83 5.12
CA GLN A 80 6.11 12.21 5.18
C GLN A 80 4.99 13.23 5.43
N ARG A 81 3.81 13.05 4.84
CA ARG A 81 2.62 13.88 5.10
C ARG A 81 2.19 13.82 6.57
N ASP A 82 2.38 12.68 7.22
CA ASP A 82 2.15 12.50 8.65
C ASP A 82 3.35 12.92 9.54
N GLY A 83 4.40 13.49 8.96
CA GLY A 83 5.62 13.89 9.67
C GLY A 83 6.44 12.72 10.23
N ARG A 84 6.22 11.48 9.72
CA ARG A 84 6.91 10.28 10.20
C ARG A 84 8.04 9.86 9.26
N ALA A 85 9.07 9.23 9.83
CA ALA A 85 10.13 8.61 9.04
C ALA A 85 9.57 7.43 8.23
N SER A 86 9.69 7.48 6.90
CA SER A 86 9.22 6.40 6.05
C SER A 86 10.18 5.20 6.10
N PRO A 87 9.69 3.98 6.39
CA PRO A 87 10.48 2.77 6.33
C PRO A 87 10.78 2.29 4.88
N VAL A 88 10.08 2.86 3.88
CA VAL A 88 10.27 2.53 2.46
C VAL A 88 10.35 3.80 1.61
N THR A 89 11.26 3.83 0.65
CA THR A 89 11.42 4.92 -0.31
C THR A 89 11.40 4.39 -1.74
N GLY A 90 11.33 5.26 -2.76
CA GLY A 90 11.35 4.84 -4.17
C GLY A 90 12.53 3.92 -4.51
N TRP A 91 13.69 4.10 -3.86
CA TRP A 91 14.87 3.22 -3.99
C TRP A 91 14.64 1.78 -3.54
N THR A 92 13.61 1.51 -2.74
CA THR A 92 13.18 0.14 -2.41
C THR A 92 12.87 -0.63 -3.69
N GLY A 93 12.35 0.02 -4.74
CA GLY A 93 12.10 -0.58 -6.04
C GLY A 93 13.34 -1.19 -6.71
N LEU A 94 14.54 -0.71 -6.38
CA LEU A 94 15.79 -1.25 -6.92
C LEU A 94 16.02 -2.70 -6.49
N TRP A 95 15.41 -3.16 -5.38
CA TRP A 95 15.51 -4.57 -4.95
C TRP A 95 14.89 -5.53 -5.97
N LEU A 96 13.89 -5.10 -6.73
CA LEU A 96 13.28 -5.89 -7.79
C LEU A 96 14.11 -5.92 -9.07
N PHE A 97 15.08 -5.00 -9.27
CA PHE A 97 15.84 -4.87 -10.51
C PHE A 97 16.85 -6.02 -10.73
N PRO A 98 17.75 -6.35 -9.79
CA PRO A 98 18.54 -7.59 -9.85
C PRO A 98 17.69 -8.82 -9.47
N GLY A 99 16.53 -8.59 -8.84
CA GLY A 99 15.64 -9.61 -8.33
C GLY A 99 14.58 -10.13 -9.31
N PHE A 100 14.43 -9.53 -10.48
CA PHE A 100 13.45 -10.00 -11.47
C PHE A 100 13.74 -11.45 -11.92
N ILE A 101 15.00 -11.87 -11.82
CA ILE A 101 15.46 -13.24 -12.11
C ILE A 101 15.43 -14.13 -10.85
N LEU A 102 15.40 -13.55 -9.64
CA LEU A 102 15.54 -14.27 -8.36
C LEU A 102 14.34 -14.01 -7.43
N ILE A 103 13.60 -15.06 -7.08
CA ILE A 103 12.38 -14.96 -6.25
C ILE A 103 12.63 -14.29 -4.87
N ILE A 104 13.82 -14.48 -4.28
CA ILE A 104 14.16 -14.01 -2.92
C ILE A 104 14.10 -12.47 -2.78
N PRO A 105 14.82 -11.66 -3.59
CA PRO A 105 14.73 -10.20 -3.51
C PRO A 105 13.34 -9.65 -3.78
N ALA A 106 12.53 -10.29 -4.63
CA ALA A 106 11.13 -9.93 -4.82
C ALA A 106 10.29 -10.13 -3.54
N ILE A 107 10.53 -11.23 -2.81
CA ILE A 107 9.92 -11.46 -1.48
C ILE A 107 10.34 -10.37 -0.49
N VAL A 108 11.63 -10.04 -0.41
CA VAL A 108 12.13 -9.01 0.53
C VAL A 108 11.51 -7.64 0.23
N TRP A 109 11.37 -7.29 -1.05
CA TRP A 109 10.67 -6.08 -1.48
C TRP A 109 9.22 -6.07 -0.98
N PHE A 110 8.50 -7.17 -1.23
CA PHE A 110 7.10 -7.28 -0.85
C PHE A 110 6.91 -7.20 0.67
N VAL A 111 7.76 -7.88 1.45
CA VAL A 111 7.74 -7.84 2.92
C VAL A 111 7.95 -6.42 3.43
N LYS A 112 8.90 -5.66 2.86
CA LYS A 112 9.14 -4.27 3.25
C LYS A 112 7.94 -3.37 2.94
N VAL A 113 7.40 -3.48 1.73
CA VAL A 113 6.29 -2.66 1.25
C VAL A 113 5.02 -2.95 2.04
N GLN A 114 4.66 -4.23 2.17
CA GLN A 114 3.50 -4.63 2.97
C GLN A 114 3.70 -4.34 4.45
N GLY A 115 4.86 -4.61 5.02
CA GLY A 115 5.15 -4.30 6.42
C GLY A 115 5.09 -2.80 6.72
N ALA A 116 5.47 -1.94 5.78
CA ALA A 116 5.30 -0.49 5.90
C ALA A 116 3.82 -0.10 5.84
N LEU A 117 3.10 -0.59 4.84
CA LEU A 117 1.69 -0.29 4.65
C LEU A 117 0.84 -0.76 5.84
N ASN A 118 1.11 -1.96 6.37
CA ASN A 118 0.39 -2.52 7.52
C ASN A 118 0.59 -1.67 8.78
N ARG A 119 1.84 -1.32 9.09
CA ARG A 119 2.16 -0.45 10.24
C ARG A 119 1.51 0.91 10.12
N TYR A 120 1.41 1.45 8.90
CA TYR A 120 0.70 2.70 8.64
C TYR A 120 -0.77 2.59 9.05
N TRP A 121 -1.47 1.59 8.50
CA TRP A 121 -2.90 1.36 8.78
C TRP A 121 -3.18 1.03 10.24
N GLU A 122 -2.38 0.16 10.85
CA GLU A 122 -2.47 -0.16 12.29
C GLU A 122 -2.33 1.09 13.15
N SER A 123 -1.38 1.97 12.82
CA SER A 123 -1.19 3.20 13.59
C SER A 123 -2.36 4.18 13.48
N LYS A 124 -3.01 4.25 12.32
CA LYS A 124 -4.20 5.08 12.11
C LYS A 124 -5.44 4.45 12.75
N ALA A 125 -5.58 3.12 12.69
CA ALA A 125 -6.63 2.37 13.37
C ALA A 125 -6.53 2.53 14.90
N ALA A 126 -5.33 2.46 15.48
CA ALA A 126 -5.09 2.67 16.90
C ALA A 126 -5.36 4.11 17.36
N THR A 127 -5.25 5.09 16.45
CA THR A 127 -5.56 6.50 16.75
C THR A 127 -7.06 6.80 16.64
N ARG A 128 -7.85 5.92 16.01
CA ARG A 128 -9.31 6.05 15.99
C ARG A 128 -9.79 5.66 17.39
N PRO A 129 -10.37 6.58 18.19
CA PRO A 129 -10.94 6.20 19.47
C PRO A 129 -11.95 5.09 19.18
N ALA A 130 -11.87 3.96 19.88
CA ALA A 130 -12.93 2.97 19.88
C ALA A 130 -14.23 3.75 20.07
N ALA A 131 -15.11 3.73 19.07
CA ALA A 131 -16.41 4.35 19.20
C ALA A 131 -16.98 3.81 20.51
N SER A 132 -17.14 4.70 21.51
CA SER A 132 -17.67 4.35 22.81
C SER A 132 -18.89 3.46 22.58
N PRO A 133 -19.01 2.32 23.28
CA PRO A 133 -20.24 1.53 23.18
C PRO A 133 -21.37 2.51 23.51
N ALA A 134 -22.24 2.75 22.53
CA ALA A 134 -23.41 3.56 22.71
C ALA A 134 -24.20 2.91 23.86
N SER A 135 -24.12 3.53 25.03
CA SER A 135 -24.97 3.23 26.16
C SER A 135 -26.42 3.47 25.74
N ALA A 136 -27.16 2.38 25.59
CA ALA A 136 -28.61 2.33 25.51
C ALA A 136 -29.09 1.19 26.41
#